data_AF-A0A1V4J987-F1
#
_entry.id   AF-A0A1V4J987-F1
#
_cell.length_a   1.000
_cell.length_b   1.000
_cell.length_c   1.000
_cell.angle_alpha   90.00
_cell.angle_beta   90.00
_cell.angle_gamma   90.00
#
_symmetry.space_group_name_H-M   'P 1'
#
loop_
_entity.id
_entity.type
_entity.pdbx_description
1 polymer ?
#
loop_
_entity_poly.entity_id
_entity_poly.type
_entity_poly.pdbx_seq_one_letter_code
_entity_poly.pdbx_strand_id
1 'polypeptide(L)'
;MAAPANAQSASKTWELSLYELHRTPQEAIMDGTEIAVSPRSLHSELMCPICLDMLKNTMTTKECLHRFCSDCIVTALRSGYGVTTGSPRLRILSG
;
A
#
# COMPACT_ATOMS: atom_id res chain seq x y z
N MET A 1 6.46 -0.41 -29.37
CA MET A 1 5.06 -0.86 -29.20
C MET A 1 4.87 -1.25 -27.74
N ALA A 2 4.41 -0.32 -26.91
CA ALA A 2 3.99 -0.58 -25.54
C ALA A 2 2.47 -0.39 -25.52
N ALA A 3 1.72 -1.40 -25.08
CA ALA A 3 0.28 -1.31 -24.99
C ALA A 3 -0.11 -0.16 -24.06
N PRO A 4 -1.11 0.69 -24.41
CA PRO A 4 -1.61 1.69 -23.50
C PRO A 4 -2.23 0.98 -22.29
N ALA A 5 -1.82 1.40 -21.08
CA ALA A 5 -2.44 0.97 -19.84
C ALA A 5 -3.96 1.21 -19.96
N ASN A 6 -4.72 0.13 -19.99
CA ASN A 6 -6.16 0.15 -20.10
C ASN A 6 -6.72 0.96 -18.93
N ALA A 7 -7.17 2.18 -19.19
CA ALA A 7 -7.92 3.00 -18.25
C ALA A 7 -9.28 2.32 -18.05
N GLN A 8 -9.31 1.32 -17.17
CA GLN A 8 -10.55 0.68 -16.76
C GLN A 8 -11.43 1.77 -16.18
N SER A 9 -12.63 1.94 -16.75
CA SER A 9 -13.62 2.85 -16.19
C SER A 9 -13.81 2.53 -14.71
N ALA A 10 -14.03 3.54 -13.86
CA ALA A 10 -14.22 3.34 -12.42
C ALA A 10 -15.30 2.28 -12.11
N SER A 11 -16.31 2.17 -13.00
CA SER A 11 -17.36 1.15 -12.92
C SER A 11 -16.85 -0.29 -13.07
N LYS A 12 -15.80 -0.52 -13.86
CA LYS A 12 -15.25 -1.86 -14.12
C LYS A 12 -14.40 -2.37 -12.95
N THR A 13 -13.72 -1.49 -12.22
CA THR A 13 -12.88 -1.88 -11.07
C THR A 13 -13.69 -2.43 -9.90
N TRP A 14 -14.93 -1.96 -9.74
CA TRP A 14 -15.84 -2.39 -8.66
C TRP A 14 -16.95 -3.33 -9.14
N GLU A 15 -16.88 -3.82 -10.38
CA GLU A 15 -17.80 -4.82 -10.90
C GLU A 15 -17.49 -6.18 -10.25
N LEU A 16 -18.52 -6.80 -9.65
CA LEU A 16 -18.37 -8.08 -8.97
C LEU A 16 -18.31 -9.22 -9.98
N SER A 17 -17.33 -10.11 -9.83
CA SER A 17 -17.33 -11.41 -10.49
C SER A 17 -18.46 -12.31 -9.97
N LEU A 18 -18.79 -13.37 -10.73
CA LEU A 18 -19.77 -14.37 -10.32
C LEU A 18 -19.40 -15.06 -8.99
N TYR A 19 -18.10 -15.23 -8.72
CA TYR A 19 -17.60 -15.74 -7.45
C TYR A 19 -17.86 -14.74 -6.31
N GLU A 20 -17.52 -13.45 -6.51
CA GLU A 20 -17.71 -12.42 -5.47
C GLU A 20 -19.18 -12.19 -5.12
N LEU A 21 -20.09 -12.38 -6.08
CA LEU A 21 -21.53 -12.28 -5.84
C LEU A 21 -22.06 -13.36 -4.88
N HIS A 22 -21.40 -14.52 -4.82
CA HIS A 22 -21.85 -15.69 -4.05
C HIS A 22 -20.84 -16.15 -2.99
N ARG A 23 -19.77 -15.38 -2.73
CA ARG A 23 -18.75 -15.74 -1.74
C ARG A 23 -19.37 -15.79 -0.34
N THR A 24 -19.00 -16.79 0.44
CA THR A 24 -19.35 -16.85 1.87
C THR A 24 -18.30 -16.13 2.71
N PRO A 25 -18.65 -15.63 3.91
CA PRO A 25 -17.68 -15.12 4.86
C PRO A 25 -16.58 -16.14 5.16
N GLN A 26 -15.36 -15.66 5.40
CA GLN A 26 -14.26 -16.48 5.89
C GLN A 26 -14.28 -16.45 7.41
N GLU A 27 -14.50 -17.59 8.05
CA GLU A 27 -14.56 -17.70 9.50
C GLU A 27 -13.19 -17.40 10.13
N ALA A 28 -13.18 -16.67 11.24
CA ALA A 28 -11.96 -16.34 11.94
C ALA A 28 -11.41 -17.56 12.70
N ILE A 29 -10.09 -17.72 12.72
CA ILE A 29 -9.42 -18.74 13.51
C ILE A 29 -9.40 -18.27 14.98
N MET A 30 -10.10 -19.00 15.86
CA MET A 30 -10.29 -18.64 17.29
C MET A 30 -9.71 -19.66 18.27
N ASP A 31 -9.04 -20.71 17.78
CA ASP A 31 -8.58 -21.87 18.54
C ASP A 31 -7.16 -21.71 19.12
N GLY A 32 -6.65 -20.49 19.19
CA GLY A 32 -5.31 -20.22 19.71
C GLY A 32 -4.17 -20.69 18.80
N THR A 33 -4.45 -20.97 17.52
CA THR A 33 -3.42 -21.29 16.53
C THR A 33 -2.33 -20.21 16.50
N GLU A 34 -1.09 -20.60 16.78
CA GLU A 34 0.07 -19.72 16.69
C GLU A 34 0.57 -19.62 15.25
N ILE A 35 0.88 -18.39 14.81
CA ILE A 35 1.42 -18.13 13.48
C ILE A 35 2.88 -17.75 13.60
N ALA A 36 3.76 -18.66 13.17
CA ALA A 36 5.18 -18.40 13.04
C ALA A 36 5.46 -17.72 11.69
N VAL A 37 5.76 -16.42 11.72
CA VAL A 37 6.20 -15.66 10.54
C VAL A 37 7.59 -15.07 10.79
N SER A 38 8.47 -15.21 9.80
CA SER A 38 9.76 -14.53 9.87
C SER A 38 9.56 -13.02 9.64
N PRO A 39 10.29 -12.14 10.33
CA PRO A 39 10.22 -10.70 10.07
C PRO A 39 10.52 -10.32 8.61
N ARG A 40 11.35 -11.13 7.93
CA ARG A 40 11.67 -10.93 6.51
C ARG A 40 10.47 -11.15 5.59
N SER A 41 9.52 -12.00 6.00
CA SER A 41 8.34 -12.34 5.22
C SER A 41 7.30 -11.21 5.13
N LEU A 42 7.39 -10.20 6.01
CA LEU A 42 6.48 -9.05 6.05
C LEU A 42 7.19 -7.71 5.80
N HIS A 43 8.47 -7.79 5.42
CA HIS A 43 9.35 -6.64 5.38
C HIS A 43 8.90 -5.62 4.33
N SER A 44 8.48 -6.06 3.15
CA SER A 44 7.99 -5.18 2.08
C SER A 44 6.66 -4.51 2.43
N GLU A 45 5.84 -5.14 3.27
CA GLU A 45 4.49 -4.69 3.60
C GLU A 45 4.48 -3.72 4.78
N LEU A 46 5.43 -3.86 5.71
CA LEU A 46 5.47 -3.12 6.98
C LEU A 46 6.63 -2.12 7.08
N MET A 47 7.41 -1.93 6.02
CA MET A 47 8.50 -0.96 5.99
C MET A 47 8.02 0.40 5.45
N CYS A 48 8.48 1.47 6.10
CA CYS A 48 8.38 2.81 5.56
C CYS A 48 9.41 3.03 4.44
N PRO A 49 8.99 3.42 3.22
CA PRO A 49 9.92 3.60 2.11
C PRO A 49 10.79 4.87 2.21
N ILE A 50 10.58 5.70 3.24
CA ILE A 50 11.39 6.92 3.49
C ILE A 50 12.54 6.62 4.45
N CYS A 51 12.25 6.06 5.63
CA CYS A 51 13.29 5.76 6.63
C CYS A 51 13.86 4.34 6.53
N LEU A 52 13.28 3.47 5.69
CA LEU A 52 13.66 2.06 5.52
C LEU A 52 13.57 1.22 6.80
N ASP A 53 12.82 1.70 7.79
CA ASP A 53 12.52 1.02 9.06
C ASP A 53 11.01 0.67 9.11
N MET A 54 10.62 -0.14 10.09
CA MET A 54 9.23 -0.50 10.32
C MET A 54 8.34 0.74 10.49
N LEU A 55 7.15 0.72 9.89
CA LEU A 55 6.16 1.78 9.99
C LEU A 55 5.82 2.11 11.45
N LYS A 56 5.86 3.41 11.79
CA LYS A 56 5.51 3.96 13.11
C LYS A 56 4.51 5.09 12.91
N ASN A 57 3.42 5.11 13.68
CA ASN A 57 2.34 6.09 13.54
C ASN A 57 1.91 6.23 12.07
N THR A 58 1.52 5.11 11.47
CA THR A 58 1.31 4.97 10.03
C THR A 58 0.31 5.99 9.49
N MET A 59 0.73 6.75 8.48
CA MET A 59 -0.11 7.60 7.65
C MET A 59 -0.27 6.99 6.26
N THR A 60 -1.45 7.14 5.68
CA THR A 60 -1.83 6.55 4.38
C THR A 60 -2.31 7.64 3.43
N THR A 61 -1.80 7.67 2.20
CA THR A 61 -2.28 8.60 1.18
C THR A 61 -3.68 8.22 0.69
N LYS A 62 -4.55 9.20 0.46
CA LYS A 62 -5.94 8.94 0.07
C LYS A 62 -6.08 8.36 -1.34
N GLU A 63 -5.30 8.89 -2.29
CA GLU A 63 -5.44 8.52 -3.70
C GLU A 63 -4.80 7.17 -4.05
N CYS A 64 -3.69 6.81 -3.39
CA CYS A 64 -2.88 5.65 -3.77
C CYS A 64 -2.61 4.66 -2.62
N LEU A 65 -3.15 4.91 -1.43
CA LEU A 65 -3.05 4.03 -0.25
C LEU A 65 -1.62 3.63 0.15
N HIS A 66 -0.61 4.41 -0.24
CA HIS A 66 0.77 4.19 0.17
C HIS A 66 0.95 4.60 1.63
N ARG A 67 1.75 3.82 2.37
CA ARG A 67 1.94 3.94 3.82
C ARG A 67 3.32 4.51 4.15
N PHE A 68 3.36 5.39 5.15
CA PHE A 68 4.59 6.03 5.64
C PHE A 68 4.52 6.24 7.16
N CYS A 69 5.66 6.44 7.82
CA CYS A 69 5.66 6.98 9.19
C CYS A 69 5.17 8.43 9.19
N SER A 70 4.44 8.86 10.22
CA SER A 70 3.91 10.23 10.32
C SER A 70 5.03 11.29 10.19
N ASP A 71 6.11 11.15 10.96
CA ASP A 71 7.24 12.10 10.91
C ASP A 71 7.91 12.13 9.54
N CYS A 72 8.04 10.96 8.90
CA CYS A 72 8.66 10.83 7.58
C CYS A 72 7.85 11.55 6.50
N ILE A 73 6.54 11.31 6.43
CA ILE A 73 5.71 11.92 5.39
C ILE A 73 5.53 13.42 5.61
N VAL A 74 5.37 13.86 6.86
CA VAL A 74 5.25 15.30 7.19
C VAL A 74 6.54 16.04 6.82
N THR A 75 7.70 15.46 7.13
CA THR A 75 9.01 16.05 6.78
C THR A 75 9.21 16.11 5.27
N ALA A 76 8.87 15.04 4.55
CA ALA A 76 8.97 14.99 3.09
C ALA A 76 8.11 16.08 2.42
N LEU A 77 6.84 16.21 2.83
CA LEU A 77 5.92 17.22 2.30
C LEU A 77 6.38 18.66 2.59
N ARG A 78 6.91 18.92 3.79
CA ARG A 78 7.46 20.24 4.16
C ARG A 78 8.72 20.59 3.37
N SER A 79 9.51 19.60 2.98
CA SER A 79 10.76 19.77 2.23
C SER A 79 10.54 19.94 0.71
N GLY A 80 9.28 19.98 0.25
CA GLY A 80 8.96 20.09 -1.18
C GLY A 80 9.08 18.77 -1.95
N TYR A 81 9.32 17.64 -1.28
CA TYR A 81 9.22 16.33 -1.91
C TYR A 81 7.74 15.99 -2.11
N GLY A 82 7.25 16.20 -3.33
CA GLY A 82 5.94 15.73 -3.74
C GLY A 82 5.90 14.20 -3.71
N VAL A 83 5.12 13.62 -2.81
CA VAL A 83 4.73 12.20 -2.91
C VAL A 83 3.70 12.12 -4.03
N THR A 84 4.17 12.06 -5.27
CA THR A 84 3.28 12.03 -6.44
C THR A 84 2.46 10.75 -6.41
N THR A 85 1.15 10.91 -6.53
CA THR A 85 0.11 9.90 -6.34
C THR A 85 0.06 8.80 -7.42
N GLY A 86 1.13 8.62 -8.21
CA GLY A 86 1.14 7.67 -9.33
C GLY A 86 2.50 7.16 -9.79
N SER A 87 3.61 7.44 -9.09
CA SER A 87 4.91 6.85 -9.45
C SER A 87 5.19 5.59 -8.62
N PRO A 88 5.39 4.41 -9.24
CA PRO A 88 5.80 3.18 -8.55
C PRO A 88 7.26 3.24 -8.03
N ARG A 89 7.97 4.33 -8.35
CA ARG A 89 9.24 4.68 -7.74
C ARG A 89 9.06 5.98 -6.98
N LEU A 90 9.20 5.90 -5.65
CA LEU A 90 9.53 7.05 -4.80
C LEU A 90 10.85 7.65 -5.33
N ARG A 91 10.77 8.53 -6.33
CA ARG A 91 11.90 9.40 -6.67
C ARG A 91 11.91 10.47 -5.58
N ILE A 92 12.56 10.16 -4.46
CA ILE A 92 13.21 11.22 -3.69
C ILE A 92 14.21 11.82 -4.70
N LEU A 93 13.85 12.96 -5.30
CA LEU A 93 14.73 13.68 -6.21
C LEU A 93 15.90 14.19 -5.36
N SER A 94 16.94 13.38 -5.26
CA SER A 94 18.25 13.81 -4.80
C SER A 94 18.85 14.72 -5.88
N GLY A 95 19.07 16.00 -5.56
CA GLY A 95 20.00 16.90 -6.24
C GLY A 95 19.63 17.33 -7.65
#